data_AF-A0A945I6I8-F1
#
_entry.id   AF-A0A945I6I8-F1
#
_cell.length_a   1.000
_cell.length_b   1.000
_cell.length_c   1.000
_cell.angle_alpha   90.00
_cell.angle_beta   90.00
_cell.angle_gamma   90.00
#
_symmetry.space_group_name_H-M   'P 1'
#
loop_
_entity.id
_entity.type
_entity.pdbx_description
1 polymer ?
#
loop_
_entity_poly.entity_id
_entity_poly.type
_entity_poly.pdbx_seq_one_letter_code
_entity_poly.pdbx_strand_id
1 'polypeptide(L)'
;MKITFAKPGLPSTGVVVVSAGTGSKLSASAVKLDKKSGGALSRAIRASNFEGKKGQSLNVMALAGTKLDEVMIVGLGKAGDITELEMQHLGGLIYAGTKQAKKGSVTVAVDEISDAKMTAAGIATEIAYGAQLRSYRFDKYKTKQKAVDKPSIKFLTLQCAGFANARKRYAALGKIADGVFMTRDLVSEPGNVIYPDTLAKQAKTLEKLGVKVQVLGEAQMKKLGMGALLGVGQGSARESKLVVMQWNGG
;
A
#
# COMPACT_ATOMS: atom_id res chain seq x y z
N MET A 1 5.00 0.05 8.07
CA MET A 1 5.73 1.05 7.26
C MET A 1 5.13 2.42 7.51
N LYS A 2 5.93 3.45 7.78
CA LYS A 2 5.47 4.84 7.96
C LYS A 2 5.48 5.57 6.63
N ILE A 3 4.33 6.08 6.21
CA ILE A 3 4.17 6.87 4.99
C ILE A 3 4.21 8.37 5.33
N THR A 4 4.98 9.14 4.58
CA THR A 4 5.07 10.59 4.75
C THR A 4 5.05 11.33 3.42
N PHE A 5 4.60 12.59 3.45
CA PHE A 5 4.55 13.48 2.29
C PHE A 5 5.38 14.73 2.57
N ALA A 6 6.22 15.10 1.61
CA ALA A 6 7.17 16.21 1.72
C ALA A 6 7.25 17.02 0.43
N LYS A 7 7.89 18.20 0.50
CA LYS A 7 8.14 19.07 -0.65
C LYS A 7 8.92 18.32 -1.76
N PRO A 8 8.74 18.69 -3.05
CA PRO A 8 9.53 18.15 -4.15
C PRO A 8 11.03 18.23 -3.86
N GLY A 9 11.76 17.17 -4.19
CA GLY A 9 13.19 17.08 -3.96
C GLY A 9 13.72 15.74 -4.44
N LEU A 10 14.99 15.48 -4.13
CA LEU A 10 15.62 14.18 -4.28
C LEU A 10 16.42 13.91 -2.99
N PRO A 11 16.37 12.70 -2.42
CA PRO A 11 17.19 12.38 -1.25
C PRO A 11 18.67 12.31 -1.65
N SER A 12 19.56 12.47 -0.67
CA SER A 12 21.00 12.30 -0.87
C SER A 12 21.45 10.85 -0.77
N THR A 13 20.71 10.00 -0.06
CA THR A 13 21.04 8.59 0.20
C THR A 13 19.78 7.72 0.19
N GLY A 14 19.95 6.40 0.19
CA GLY A 14 18.83 5.45 0.22
C GLY A 14 18.34 5.07 -1.18
N VAL A 15 17.10 4.61 -1.25
CA VAL A 15 16.44 4.27 -2.51
C VAL A 15 15.57 5.43 -2.97
N VAL A 16 15.74 5.83 -4.23
CA VAL A 16 14.85 6.81 -4.86
C VAL A 16 14.11 6.19 -6.04
N VAL A 17 12.83 6.50 -6.14
CA VAL A 17 11.98 6.13 -7.27
C VAL A 17 11.67 7.37 -8.08
N VAL A 18 11.92 7.30 -9.38
CA VAL A 18 11.59 8.32 -10.37
C VAL A 18 10.80 7.70 -11.50
N SER A 19 10.17 8.50 -12.35
CA SER A 19 9.27 8.00 -13.38
C SER A 19 9.73 8.31 -14.80
N ALA A 20 9.16 7.59 -15.76
CA ALA A 20 9.26 7.88 -17.18
C ALA A 20 7.92 7.60 -17.87
N GLY A 21 7.59 8.40 -18.87
CA GLY A 21 6.46 8.16 -19.78
C GLY A 21 6.84 7.30 -20.97
N THR A 22 5.85 6.96 -21.78
CA THR A 22 6.02 6.20 -23.04
C THR A 22 7.12 6.81 -23.94
N GLY A 23 7.91 5.95 -24.58
CA GLY A 23 9.08 6.36 -25.35
C GLY A 23 10.29 6.70 -24.46
N SER A 24 10.29 6.17 -23.24
CA SER A 24 11.34 6.38 -22.23
C SER A 24 11.60 7.85 -21.91
N LYS A 25 10.56 8.68 -22.00
CA LYS A 25 10.63 10.11 -21.67
C LYS A 25 10.74 10.27 -20.16
N LEU A 26 11.97 10.50 -19.69
CA LEU A 26 12.26 10.73 -18.28
C LEU A 26 11.45 11.89 -17.70
N SER A 27 10.95 11.72 -16.48
CA SER A 27 10.30 12.79 -15.71
C SER A 27 11.29 13.88 -15.30
N ALA A 28 10.81 15.03 -14.83
CA ALA A 28 11.67 16.16 -14.44
C ALA A 28 12.68 15.77 -13.35
N SER A 29 12.26 14.99 -12.34
CA SER A 29 13.15 14.49 -11.31
C SER A 29 14.13 13.43 -11.83
N ALA A 30 13.71 12.57 -12.76
CA ALA A 30 14.59 11.61 -13.43
C ALA A 30 15.67 12.31 -14.28
N VAL A 31 15.32 13.35 -15.04
CA VAL A 31 16.27 14.15 -15.83
C VAL A 31 17.33 14.81 -14.94
N LYS A 32 16.91 15.39 -13.81
CA LYS A 32 17.85 15.99 -12.83
C LYS A 32 18.84 14.96 -12.29
N LEU A 33 18.37 13.75 -12.01
CA LEU A 33 19.20 12.66 -11.49
C LEU A 33 20.12 12.06 -12.56
N ASP A 34 19.64 11.93 -13.80
CA ASP A 34 20.43 11.48 -14.94
C ASP A 34 21.58 12.46 -15.22
N LYS A 35 21.31 13.78 -15.19
CA LYS A 35 22.37 14.80 -15.33
C LYS A 35 23.43 14.70 -14.23
N LYS A 36 23.02 14.50 -12.97
CA LYS A 36 23.95 14.35 -11.84
C LYS A 36 24.81 13.09 -11.92
N SER A 37 24.30 12.04 -12.57
CA SER A 37 25.00 10.76 -12.74
C SER A 37 25.71 10.64 -14.10
N GLY A 38 25.83 11.75 -14.84
CA GLY A 38 26.50 11.78 -16.14
C GLY A 38 25.81 10.90 -17.18
N GLY A 39 24.48 10.83 -17.19
CA GLY A 39 23.69 10.08 -18.19
C GLY A 39 23.50 8.60 -17.89
N ALA A 40 23.71 8.16 -16.64
CA ALA A 40 23.68 6.75 -16.29
C ALA A 40 22.27 6.12 -16.38
N LEU A 41 21.21 6.86 -16.08
CA LEU A 41 19.83 6.36 -16.24
C LEU A 41 19.48 6.20 -17.71
N SER A 42 19.87 7.17 -18.55
CA SER A 42 19.70 7.09 -19.99
C SER A 42 20.44 5.91 -20.61
N ARG A 43 21.68 5.65 -20.16
CA ARG A 43 22.45 4.45 -20.56
C ARG A 43 21.77 3.16 -20.13
N ALA A 44 21.30 3.08 -18.88
CA ALA A 44 20.60 1.91 -18.36
C ALA A 44 19.32 1.61 -19.16
N ILE A 45 18.56 2.66 -19.49
CA ILE A 45 17.37 2.52 -20.36
C ILE A 45 17.75 1.94 -21.72
N ARG A 46 18.76 2.50 -22.41
CA ARG A 46 19.21 2.01 -23.73
C ARG A 46 19.74 0.56 -23.70
N ALA A 47 20.31 0.14 -22.57
CA ALA A 47 20.80 -1.21 -22.36
C ALA A 47 19.69 -2.21 -21.95
N SER A 48 18.43 -1.76 -21.88
CA SER A 48 17.29 -2.55 -21.42
C SER A 48 16.10 -2.41 -22.38
N ASN A 49 15.06 -3.22 -22.17
CA ASN A 49 13.78 -3.10 -22.90
C ASN A 49 12.78 -2.18 -22.17
N PHE A 50 13.27 -1.18 -21.44
CA PHE A 50 12.42 -0.22 -20.74
C PHE A 50 11.93 0.85 -21.71
N GLU A 51 10.61 0.92 -21.90
CA GLU A 51 9.94 1.87 -22.81
C GLU A 51 9.08 2.91 -22.08
N GLY A 52 9.02 2.83 -20.74
CA GLY A 52 8.15 3.68 -19.91
C GLY A 52 6.67 3.32 -19.95
N LYS A 53 6.33 2.11 -20.42
CA LYS A 53 4.95 1.59 -20.40
C LYS A 53 4.48 1.34 -18.96
N LYS A 54 3.17 1.41 -18.72
CA LYS A 54 2.58 1.10 -17.42
C LYS A 54 3.01 -0.29 -16.93
N GLY A 55 3.35 -0.39 -15.65
CA GLY A 55 3.82 -1.64 -15.03
C GLY A 55 5.27 -2.02 -15.30
N GLN A 56 6.01 -1.28 -16.15
CA GLN A 56 7.45 -1.48 -16.30
C GLN A 56 8.22 -0.82 -15.16
N SER A 57 9.34 -1.45 -14.79
CA SER A 57 10.33 -0.84 -13.89
C SER A 57 11.74 -1.26 -14.27
N LEU A 58 12.72 -0.41 -13.93
CA LEU A 58 14.13 -0.66 -14.12
C LEU A 58 14.89 -0.18 -12.88
N ASN A 59 15.69 -1.05 -12.26
CA ASN A 59 16.46 -0.71 -11.08
C ASN A 59 17.93 -0.51 -11.46
N VAL A 60 18.51 0.61 -11.05
CA VAL A 60 19.92 0.95 -11.22
C VAL A 60 20.56 1.02 -9.85
N MET A 61 21.43 0.05 -9.56
CA MET A 61 22.11 -0.06 -8.27
C MET A 61 23.32 0.88 -8.21
N ALA A 62 23.58 1.46 -7.03
CA ALA A 62 24.78 2.25 -6.74
C ALA A 62 25.10 3.29 -7.83
N LEU A 63 24.15 4.19 -8.10
CA LEU A 63 24.24 5.16 -9.19
C LEU A 63 25.47 6.08 -9.00
N ALA A 64 26.45 5.96 -9.90
CA ALA A 64 27.68 6.73 -9.87
C ALA A 64 27.42 8.25 -9.79
N GLY A 65 28.26 8.96 -9.04
CA GLY A 65 28.09 10.41 -8.78
C GLY A 65 27.04 10.74 -7.72
N THR A 66 26.42 9.74 -7.09
CA THR A 66 25.45 9.93 -6.00
C THR A 66 25.80 9.04 -4.80
N LYS A 67 25.18 9.29 -3.64
CA LYS A 67 25.25 8.39 -2.46
C LYS A 67 23.99 7.53 -2.34
N LEU A 68 23.23 7.40 -3.42
CA LEU A 68 22.01 6.59 -3.48
C LEU A 68 22.41 5.12 -3.57
N ASP A 69 21.69 4.29 -2.82
CA ASP A 69 21.91 2.85 -2.84
C ASP A 69 21.28 2.24 -4.11
N GLU A 70 20.16 2.80 -4.55
CA GLU A 70 19.38 2.32 -5.71
C GLU A 70 18.51 3.45 -6.29
N VAL A 71 18.36 3.44 -7.61
CA VAL A 71 17.37 4.24 -8.34
C VAL A 71 16.44 3.31 -9.10
N MET A 72 15.16 3.33 -8.75
CA MET A 72 14.12 2.62 -9.50
C MET A 72 13.43 3.59 -10.45
N ILE A 73 13.46 3.30 -11.74
CA ILE A 73 12.67 4.00 -12.76
C ILE A 73 11.37 3.23 -12.95
N VAL A 74 10.22 3.89 -12.86
CA VAL A 74 8.92 3.28 -13.11
C VAL A 74 8.21 3.90 -14.32
N GLY A 75 7.58 3.07 -15.13
CA GLY A 75 6.83 3.50 -16.30
C GLY A 75 5.41 3.94 -15.93
N LEU A 76 5.03 5.16 -16.32
CA LEU A 76 3.68 5.71 -16.11
C LEU A 76 2.74 5.43 -17.28
N GLY A 77 3.26 5.00 -18.44
CA GLY A 77 2.46 4.87 -19.66
C GLY A 77 2.20 6.22 -20.33
N LYS A 78 1.00 6.39 -20.88
CA LYS A 78 0.51 7.64 -21.46
C LYS A 78 -0.26 8.43 -20.38
N ALA A 79 -0.49 9.72 -20.60
CA ALA A 79 -1.22 10.55 -19.64
C ALA A 79 -2.62 10.00 -19.28
N GLY A 80 -3.30 9.37 -20.25
CA GLY A 80 -4.60 8.71 -20.04
C GLY A 80 -4.54 7.44 -19.18
N ASP A 81 -3.36 6.83 -19.02
CA ASP A 81 -3.18 5.67 -18.13
C ASP A 81 -3.06 6.08 -16.66
N ILE A 82 -2.85 7.36 -16.37
CA ILE A 82 -2.68 7.88 -15.01
C ILE A 82 -4.05 8.04 -14.34
N THR A 83 -4.54 6.92 -13.85
CA THR A 83 -5.79 6.78 -13.10
C THR A 83 -5.51 6.36 -11.66
N GLU A 84 -6.50 6.49 -10.77
CA GLU A 84 -6.34 6.12 -9.37
C GLU A 84 -5.91 4.66 -9.20
N LEU A 85 -6.59 3.74 -9.88
CA LEU A 85 -6.29 2.30 -9.82
C LEU A 85 -4.88 1.98 -10.35
N GLU A 86 -4.47 2.59 -11.46
CA GLU A 86 -3.13 2.34 -12.03
C GLU A 86 -2.03 2.91 -11.12
N MET A 87 -2.27 4.03 -10.44
CA MET A 87 -1.32 4.57 -9.46
C MET A 87 -1.25 3.71 -8.19
N GLN A 88 -2.35 3.05 -7.79
CA GLN A 88 -2.31 2.04 -6.73
C GLN A 88 -1.48 0.80 -7.16
N HIS A 89 -1.66 0.31 -8.39
CA HIS A 89 -0.82 -0.77 -8.93
C HIS A 89 0.65 -0.37 -8.97
N LEU A 90 0.96 0.86 -9.39
CA LEU A 90 2.29 1.43 -9.37
C LEU A 90 2.88 1.45 -7.95
N GLY A 91 2.10 1.86 -6.96
CA GLY A 91 2.49 1.80 -5.55
C GLY A 91 2.86 0.38 -5.10
N GLY A 92 2.08 -0.62 -5.52
CA GLY A 92 2.39 -2.02 -5.28
C GLY A 92 3.67 -2.49 -5.97
N LEU A 93 3.90 -2.07 -7.22
CA LEU A 93 5.13 -2.34 -7.97
C LEU A 93 6.36 -1.73 -7.27
N ILE A 94 6.26 -0.46 -6.85
CA ILE A 94 7.31 0.25 -6.12
C ILE A 94 7.65 -0.50 -4.83
N TYR A 95 6.65 -0.85 -4.03
CA TYR A 95 6.90 -1.60 -2.79
C TYR A 95 7.60 -2.93 -3.08
N ALA A 96 7.14 -3.68 -4.08
CA ALA A 96 7.72 -4.97 -4.44
C ALA A 96 9.17 -4.85 -4.94
N GLY A 97 9.46 -3.85 -5.77
CA GLY A 97 10.78 -3.58 -6.34
C GLY A 97 11.78 -3.04 -5.33
N THR A 98 11.33 -2.38 -4.26
CA THR A 98 12.19 -1.74 -3.27
C THR A 98 12.16 -2.41 -1.89
N LYS A 99 11.46 -3.54 -1.72
CA LYS A 99 11.25 -4.22 -0.43
C LYS A 99 12.52 -4.63 0.31
N GLN A 100 13.66 -4.68 -0.40
CA GLN A 100 14.98 -5.02 0.13
C GLN A 100 15.89 -3.79 0.35
N ALA A 101 15.34 -2.58 0.32
CA ALA A 101 16.08 -1.35 0.60
C ALA A 101 16.85 -1.44 1.92
N LYS A 102 18.18 -1.56 1.89
CA LYS A 102 19.02 -1.88 3.06
C LYS A 102 18.81 -0.93 4.25
N LYS A 103 18.65 0.37 3.97
CA LYS A 103 18.41 1.41 4.99
C LYS A 103 16.94 1.54 5.41
N GLY A 104 16.05 0.80 4.76
CA GLY A 104 14.61 0.80 5.02
C GLY A 104 13.90 2.10 4.68
N SER A 105 14.50 2.96 3.85
CA SER A 105 13.95 4.24 3.42
C SER A 105 13.84 4.29 1.91
N VAL A 106 12.63 4.52 1.41
CA VAL A 106 12.33 4.69 -0.01
C VAL A 106 11.69 6.06 -0.21
N THR A 107 12.20 6.84 -1.16
CA THR A 107 11.63 8.14 -1.54
C THR A 107 11.11 8.06 -2.96
N VAL A 108 9.85 8.42 -3.19
CA VAL A 108 9.25 8.50 -4.53
C VAL A 108 9.15 9.97 -4.90
N ALA A 109 9.85 10.37 -5.95
CA ALA A 109 9.71 11.69 -6.55
C ALA A 109 8.52 11.66 -7.52
N VAL A 110 7.46 12.40 -7.19
CA VAL A 110 6.24 12.48 -7.98
C VAL A 110 6.20 13.85 -8.65
N ASP A 111 6.56 13.85 -9.93
CA ASP A 111 6.52 15.04 -10.77
C ASP A 111 5.10 15.33 -11.27
N GLU A 112 4.86 16.58 -11.67
CA GLU A 112 3.67 16.93 -12.47
C GLU A 112 3.80 16.34 -13.86
N ILE A 113 2.72 15.74 -14.36
CA ILE A 113 2.67 15.13 -15.68
C ILE A 113 1.68 15.93 -16.53
N SER A 114 2.17 16.50 -17.62
CA SER A 114 1.33 17.21 -18.60
C SER A 114 0.22 16.30 -19.11
N ASP A 115 -0.97 16.88 -19.31
CA ASP A 115 -2.17 16.21 -19.84
C ASP A 115 -2.76 15.10 -18.94
N ALA A 116 -2.17 14.84 -17.78
CA ALA A 116 -2.74 13.94 -16.78
C ALA A 116 -3.90 14.63 -16.06
N LYS A 117 -5.01 13.91 -15.87
CA LYS A 117 -6.17 14.42 -15.11
C LYS A 117 -5.89 14.54 -13.61
N MET A 118 -4.92 13.77 -13.11
CA MET A 118 -4.55 13.75 -11.70
C MET A 118 -3.43 14.75 -11.41
N THR A 119 -3.58 15.49 -10.32
CA THR A 119 -2.49 16.31 -9.78
C THR A 119 -1.38 15.44 -9.20
N ALA A 120 -0.16 15.97 -9.08
CA ALA A 120 0.95 15.28 -8.42
C ALA A 120 0.59 14.84 -6.99
N ALA A 121 -0.20 15.64 -6.26
CA ALA A 121 -0.72 15.27 -4.96
C ALA A 121 -1.67 14.06 -5.01
N GLY A 122 -2.54 13.98 -6.02
CA GLY A 122 -3.41 12.81 -6.24
C GLY A 122 -2.61 11.56 -6.59
N ILE A 123 -1.67 11.67 -7.52
CA ILE A 123 -0.78 10.57 -7.92
C ILE A 123 -0.02 10.03 -6.70
N ALA A 124 0.61 10.93 -5.92
CA ALA A 124 1.36 10.56 -4.72
C ALA A 124 0.48 9.84 -3.69
N THR A 125 -0.77 10.29 -3.52
CA THR A 125 -1.73 9.71 -2.59
C THR A 125 -2.08 8.26 -2.96
N GLU A 126 -2.37 8.01 -4.24
CA GLU A 126 -2.75 6.67 -4.73
C GLU A 126 -1.56 5.70 -4.76
N ILE A 127 -0.36 6.19 -5.12
CA ILE A 127 0.88 5.42 -4.99
C ILE A 127 1.10 4.99 -3.53
N ALA A 128 0.92 5.92 -2.58
CA ALA A 128 1.10 5.63 -1.16
C ALA A 128 0.09 4.57 -0.67
N TYR A 129 -1.19 4.71 -1.07
CA TYR A 129 -2.24 3.76 -0.72
C TYR A 129 -1.98 2.37 -1.29
N GLY A 130 -1.63 2.26 -2.58
CA GLY A 130 -1.28 0.99 -3.21
C GLY A 130 -0.04 0.32 -2.60
N ALA A 131 0.98 1.10 -2.28
CA ALA A 131 2.17 0.61 -1.58
C ALA A 131 1.84 0.09 -0.18
N GLN A 132 0.96 0.78 0.57
CA GLN A 132 0.45 0.30 1.85
C GLN A 132 -0.28 -1.03 1.64
N LEU A 133 -1.26 -1.12 0.74
CA LEU A 133 -2.02 -2.36 0.50
C LEU A 133 -1.13 -3.56 0.15
N ARG A 134 -0.05 -3.34 -0.61
CA ARG A 134 0.94 -4.36 -0.96
C ARG A 134 1.83 -4.77 0.21
N SER A 135 1.98 -3.91 1.21
CA SER A 135 2.81 -4.18 2.40
C SER A 135 2.18 -5.15 3.41
N TYR A 136 0.90 -5.52 3.22
CA TYR A 136 0.22 -6.49 4.07
C TYR A 136 0.98 -7.82 4.15
N ARG A 137 1.13 -8.35 5.36
CA ARG A 137 1.72 -9.66 5.61
C ARG A 137 1.02 -10.32 6.79
N PHE A 138 0.58 -11.55 6.59
CA PHE A 138 0.11 -12.42 7.67
C PHE A 138 1.23 -13.38 8.08
N ASP A 139 2.02 -12.94 9.06
CA ASP A 139 3.20 -13.70 9.53
C ASP A 139 3.01 -14.29 10.93
N LYS A 140 1.81 -14.15 11.54
CA LYS A 140 1.47 -14.56 12.91
C LYS A 140 1.90 -15.99 13.27
N TYR A 141 1.78 -16.94 12.33
CA TYR A 141 2.08 -18.36 12.55
C TYR A 141 3.44 -18.81 11.99
N LYS A 142 4.25 -17.89 11.46
CA LYS A 142 5.56 -18.24 10.88
C LYS A 142 6.64 -18.17 11.96
N THR A 143 7.09 -19.34 12.41
CA THR A 143 8.10 -19.49 13.48
C THR A 143 9.54 -19.36 12.99
N LYS A 144 9.81 -19.66 11.71
CA LYS A 144 11.12 -19.50 11.07
C LYS A 144 10.98 -18.61 9.84
N GLN A 145 11.65 -17.46 9.85
CA GLN A 145 11.77 -16.56 8.69
C GLN A 145 13.20 -16.07 8.57
N LYS A 146 13.79 -16.17 7.38
CA LYS A 146 15.11 -15.59 7.14
C LYS A 146 14.98 -14.06 7.12
N ALA A 147 16.05 -13.36 7.51
CA ALA A 147 16.07 -11.91 7.50
C ALA A 147 15.78 -11.32 6.10
N VAL A 148 16.26 -11.99 5.04
CA VAL A 148 15.99 -11.62 3.64
C VAL A 148 14.52 -11.72 3.25
N ASP A 149 13.72 -12.51 3.97
CA ASP A 149 12.30 -12.67 3.68
C ASP A 149 11.44 -11.57 4.33
N LYS A 150 12.02 -10.74 5.21
CA LYS A 150 11.33 -9.64 5.88
C LYS A 150 11.51 -8.35 5.08
N PRO A 151 10.44 -7.59 4.78
CA PRO A 151 10.59 -6.33 4.08
C PRO A 151 11.35 -5.36 4.99
N SER A 152 12.33 -4.67 4.43
CA SER A 152 13.15 -3.73 5.19
C SER A 152 12.55 -2.32 5.21
N ILE A 153 11.55 -2.03 4.38
CA ILE A 153 10.98 -0.67 4.25
C ILE A 153 10.26 -0.27 5.55
N LYS A 154 10.90 0.65 6.28
CA LYS A 154 10.37 1.33 7.46
C LYS A 154 9.69 2.64 7.09
N PHE A 155 10.24 3.36 6.10
CA PHE A 155 9.78 4.68 5.69
C PHE A 155 9.56 4.74 4.17
N LEU A 156 8.38 5.20 3.77
CA LEU A 156 8.06 5.55 2.39
C LEU A 156 7.70 7.04 2.34
N THR A 157 8.50 7.82 1.62
CA THR A 157 8.33 9.28 1.52
C THR A 157 7.92 9.64 0.10
N LEU A 158 6.78 10.30 -0.07
CA LEU A 158 6.32 10.81 -1.35
C LEU A 158 6.65 12.31 -1.42
N GLN A 159 7.48 12.69 -2.38
CA GLN A 159 7.87 14.07 -2.63
C GLN A 159 7.09 14.61 -3.84
N CYS A 160 6.17 15.55 -3.61
CA CYS A 160 5.27 16.03 -4.65
C CYS A 160 4.87 17.49 -4.44
N ALA A 161 4.47 18.16 -5.53
CA ALA A 161 3.77 19.42 -5.42
C ALA A 161 2.43 19.18 -4.67
N GLY A 162 2.02 20.12 -3.82
CA GLY A 162 0.80 19.97 -3.02
C GLY A 162 0.87 18.90 -1.92
N PHE A 163 2.06 18.56 -1.40
CA PHE A 163 2.27 17.51 -0.38
C PHE A 163 1.37 17.59 0.86
N ALA A 164 0.98 18.79 1.29
CA ALA A 164 0.05 18.97 2.40
C ALA A 164 -1.37 18.47 2.06
N ASN A 165 -1.83 18.70 0.83
CA ASN A 165 -3.08 18.15 0.33
C ASN A 165 -2.99 16.63 0.18
N ALA A 166 -1.88 16.11 -0.37
CA ALA A 166 -1.65 14.67 -0.48
C ALA A 166 -1.72 13.98 0.90
N ARG A 167 -1.10 14.58 1.92
CA ARG A 167 -1.19 14.09 3.31
C ARG A 167 -2.61 14.04 3.83
N LYS A 168 -3.41 15.09 3.60
CA LYS A 168 -4.81 15.16 4.03
C LYS A 168 -5.66 14.10 3.34
N ARG A 169 -5.53 13.94 2.02
CA ARG A 169 -6.26 12.91 1.24
C ARG A 169 -5.88 11.50 1.68
N TYR A 170 -4.58 11.25 1.85
CA TYR A 170 -4.08 9.96 2.30
C TYR A 170 -4.54 9.59 3.72
N ALA A 171 -4.86 10.56 4.59
CA ALA A 171 -5.35 10.26 5.94
C ALA A 171 -6.62 9.39 5.92
N ALA A 172 -7.54 9.64 4.98
CA ALA A 172 -8.73 8.81 4.80
C ALA A 172 -8.40 7.44 4.18
N LEU A 173 -7.59 7.40 3.11
CA LEU A 173 -7.19 6.16 2.45
C LEU A 173 -6.38 5.24 3.36
N GLY A 174 -5.53 5.80 4.22
CA GLY A 174 -4.80 5.05 5.24
C GLY A 174 -5.74 4.31 6.20
N LYS A 175 -6.88 4.90 6.56
CA LYS A 175 -7.91 4.25 7.38
C LYS A 175 -8.68 3.17 6.64
N ILE A 176 -8.90 3.36 5.34
CA ILE A 176 -9.45 2.30 4.48
C ILE A 176 -8.48 1.12 4.44
N ALA A 177 -7.18 1.36 4.27
CA ALA A 177 -6.17 0.31 4.31
C ALA A 177 -6.11 -0.41 5.67
N ASP A 178 -6.25 0.31 6.79
CA ASP A 178 -6.34 -0.29 8.13
C ASP A 178 -7.54 -1.26 8.21
N GLY A 179 -8.70 -0.88 7.68
CA GLY A 179 -9.88 -1.75 7.62
C GLY A 179 -9.70 -2.96 6.70
N VAL A 180 -9.03 -2.78 5.55
CA VAL A 180 -8.66 -3.88 4.65
C VAL A 180 -7.72 -4.86 5.36
N PHE A 181 -6.76 -4.36 6.14
CA PHE A 181 -5.83 -5.21 6.90
C PHE A 181 -6.54 -5.98 7.99
N MET A 182 -7.40 -5.32 8.78
CA MET A 182 -8.23 -6.00 9.77
C MET A 182 -9.04 -7.13 9.14
N THR A 183 -9.68 -6.88 7.99
CA THR A 183 -10.45 -7.90 7.26
C THR A 183 -9.56 -9.05 6.82
N ARG A 184 -8.39 -8.76 6.23
CA ARG A 184 -7.45 -9.79 5.77
C ARG A 184 -6.89 -10.61 6.93
N ASP A 185 -6.62 -10.00 8.07
CA ASP A 185 -6.19 -10.71 9.28
C ASP A 185 -7.25 -11.73 9.69
N LEU A 186 -8.51 -11.29 9.84
CA LEU A 186 -9.63 -12.16 10.24
C LEU A 186 -9.86 -13.32 9.27
N VAL A 187 -9.77 -13.08 7.96
CA VAL A 187 -9.93 -14.12 6.93
C VAL A 187 -8.74 -15.07 6.88
N SER A 188 -7.54 -14.61 7.26
CA SER A 188 -6.32 -15.42 7.26
C SER A 188 -6.19 -16.30 8.50
N GLU A 189 -6.94 -16.02 9.56
CA GLU A 189 -6.97 -16.86 10.76
C GLU A 189 -7.55 -18.25 10.46
N PRO A 190 -6.97 -19.33 10.99
CA PRO A 190 -7.53 -20.67 10.81
C PRO A 190 -8.79 -20.87 11.65
N GLY A 191 -9.68 -21.77 11.22
CA GLY A 191 -11.00 -22.00 11.86
C GLY A 191 -10.95 -22.50 13.30
N ASN A 192 -9.80 -23.00 13.78
CA ASN A 192 -9.59 -23.33 15.18
C ASN A 192 -9.30 -22.09 16.06
N VAL A 193 -8.94 -20.96 15.45
CA VAL A 193 -8.64 -19.68 16.11
C VAL A 193 -9.73 -18.65 15.88
N ILE A 194 -10.24 -18.51 14.65
CA ILE A 194 -11.38 -17.66 14.33
C ILE A 194 -12.64 -18.54 14.16
N TYR A 195 -13.56 -18.41 15.10
CA TYR A 195 -14.86 -19.06 15.14
C TYR A 195 -15.90 -18.05 15.67
N PRO A 196 -17.21 -18.37 15.70
CA PRO A 196 -18.25 -17.36 15.94
C PRO A 196 -18.04 -16.49 17.18
N ASP A 197 -17.65 -17.08 18.32
CA ASP A 197 -17.38 -16.33 19.56
C ASP A 197 -16.16 -15.42 19.45
N THR A 198 -15.05 -15.88 18.87
CA THR A 198 -13.85 -15.04 18.71
C THR A 198 -14.05 -13.96 17.65
N LEU A 199 -14.81 -14.23 16.59
CA LEU A 199 -15.19 -13.21 15.61
C LEU A 199 -16.09 -12.14 16.26
N ALA A 200 -17.04 -12.54 17.11
CA ALA A 200 -17.84 -11.59 17.89
C ALA A 200 -16.97 -10.75 18.84
N LYS A 201 -15.95 -11.34 19.46
CA LYS A 201 -14.95 -10.59 20.27
C LYS A 201 -14.15 -9.61 19.42
N GLN A 202 -13.77 -9.97 18.20
CA GLN A 202 -13.09 -9.05 17.28
C GLN A 202 -14.01 -7.88 16.89
N ALA A 203 -15.28 -8.14 16.60
CA ALA A 203 -16.24 -7.08 16.34
C ALA A 203 -16.40 -6.12 17.53
N LYS A 204 -16.46 -6.62 18.77
CA LYS A 204 -16.50 -5.76 19.97
C LYS A 204 -15.32 -4.80 20.10
N THR A 205 -14.16 -5.10 19.51
CA THR A 205 -13.03 -4.15 19.55
C THR A 205 -13.34 -2.83 18.85
N LEU A 206 -14.31 -2.82 17.93
CA LEU A 206 -14.79 -1.63 17.23
C LEU A 206 -15.58 -0.67 18.12
N GLU A 207 -16.02 -1.09 19.31
CA GLU A 207 -16.65 -0.21 20.29
C GLU A 207 -15.74 0.96 20.68
N LYS A 208 -14.41 0.74 20.67
CA LYS A 208 -13.41 1.80 20.91
C LYS A 208 -13.41 2.88 19.83
N LEU A 209 -13.98 2.60 18.67
CA LEU A 209 -14.13 3.53 17.56
C LEU A 209 -15.52 4.18 17.54
N GLY A 210 -16.39 3.89 18.51
CA GLY A 210 -17.76 4.42 18.60
C GLY A 210 -18.83 3.55 17.94
N VAL A 211 -18.49 2.34 17.47
CA VAL A 211 -19.48 1.39 16.93
C VAL A 211 -20.20 0.71 18.07
N LYS A 212 -21.53 0.76 18.12
CA LYS A 212 -22.30 -0.03 19.08
C LYS A 212 -22.37 -1.48 18.60
N VAL A 213 -21.93 -2.42 19.43
CA VAL A 213 -21.89 -3.85 19.07
C VAL A 213 -22.80 -4.65 20.00
N GLN A 214 -23.78 -5.33 19.41
CA GLN A 214 -24.64 -6.30 20.08
C GLN A 214 -24.33 -7.69 19.57
N VAL A 215 -24.21 -8.66 20.47
CA VAL A 215 -23.99 -10.06 20.14
C VAL A 215 -25.15 -10.88 20.67
N LEU A 216 -25.80 -11.64 19.79
CA LEU A 216 -26.84 -12.59 20.16
C LEU A 216 -26.27 -14.00 20.19
N GLY A 217 -26.54 -14.72 21.29
CA GLY A 217 -26.32 -16.16 21.39
C GLY A 217 -27.52 -16.97 20.90
N GLU A 218 -27.38 -18.29 20.89
CA GLU A 218 -28.40 -19.20 20.36
C GLU A 218 -29.74 -19.12 21.11
N ALA A 219 -29.71 -18.91 22.43
CA ALA A 219 -30.94 -18.74 23.23
C ALA A 219 -31.76 -17.52 22.77
N GLN A 220 -31.09 -16.39 22.50
CA GLN A 220 -31.74 -15.17 22.02
C GLN A 220 -32.23 -15.36 20.58
N MET A 221 -31.42 -15.98 19.72
CA MET A 221 -31.79 -16.29 18.33
C MET A 221 -32.98 -17.24 18.25
N LYS A 222 -33.07 -18.23 19.15
CA LYS A 222 -34.19 -19.16 19.24
C LYS A 222 -35.48 -18.44 19.63
N LYS A 223 -35.41 -17.53 20.60
CA LYS A 223 -36.55 -16.68 21.00
C LYS A 223 -37.04 -15.79 19.84
N LEU A 224 -36.13 -15.35 18.98
CA LEU A 224 -36.43 -14.52 17.81
C LEU A 224 -36.86 -15.34 16.56
N GLY A 225 -36.95 -16.67 16.67
CA GLY A 225 -37.40 -17.53 15.56
C GLY A 225 -36.36 -17.70 14.42
N MET A 226 -35.07 -17.48 14.69
CA MET A 226 -34.00 -17.55 13.69
C MET A 226 -33.58 -19.00 13.34
N GLY A 227 -34.56 -19.85 13.02
CA GLY A 227 -34.38 -21.30 12.84
C GLY A 227 -33.42 -21.68 11.71
N ALA A 228 -33.39 -20.93 10.62
CA ALA A 228 -32.47 -21.21 9.50
C ALA A 228 -30.99 -21.06 9.91
N LEU A 229 -30.65 -19.99 10.64
CA LEU A 229 -29.28 -19.76 11.11
C LEU A 229 -28.87 -20.80 12.16
N LEU A 230 -29.76 -21.11 13.10
CA LEU A 230 -29.54 -22.14 14.12
C LEU A 230 -29.35 -23.53 13.48
N GLY A 231 -30.14 -23.85 12.46
CA GLY A 231 -30.04 -25.13 11.74
C GLY A 231 -28.68 -25.34 11.06
N VAL A 232 -28.03 -24.27 10.59
CA VAL A 232 -26.65 -24.36 10.05
C VAL A 232 -25.63 -24.65 11.16
N GLY A 233 -25.77 -24.00 12.32
CA GLY A 233 -24.80 -24.09 13.40
C GLY A 233 -24.91 -25.31 14.31
N GLN A 234 -26.07 -25.98 14.35
CA GLN A 234 -26.36 -27.05 15.33
C GLN A 234 -25.40 -28.26 15.28
N GLY A 235 -24.69 -28.46 14.16
CA GLY A 235 -23.70 -29.54 14.02
C GLY A 235 -22.32 -29.21 14.62
N SER A 236 -22.12 -27.98 15.07
CA SER A 236 -20.84 -27.48 15.60
C SER A 236 -20.83 -27.55 17.13
N ALA A 237 -19.66 -27.88 17.71
CA ALA A 237 -19.44 -27.70 19.15
C ALA A 237 -19.26 -26.23 19.55
N ARG A 238 -19.12 -25.31 18.59
CA ARG A 238 -19.02 -23.87 18.79
C ARG A 238 -20.39 -23.24 18.55
N GLU A 239 -20.93 -22.61 19.60
CA GLU A 239 -22.20 -21.89 19.56
C GLU A 239 -22.23 -20.83 18.46
N SER A 240 -23.33 -20.77 17.74
CA SER A 240 -23.64 -19.74 16.75
C SER A 240 -23.73 -18.36 17.40
N LYS A 241 -23.17 -17.34 16.73
CA LYS A 241 -23.27 -15.94 17.18
C LYS A 241 -23.78 -15.07 16.04
N LEU A 242 -24.73 -14.19 16.33
CA LEU A 242 -25.10 -13.10 15.43
C LEU A 242 -24.55 -11.79 16.00
N VAL A 243 -23.79 -11.06 15.19
CA VAL A 243 -23.23 -9.76 15.57
C VAL A 243 -23.98 -8.67 14.84
N VAL A 244 -24.50 -7.70 15.58
CA VAL A 244 -25.12 -6.49 15.07
C VAL A 244 -24.19 -5.32 15.39
N MET A 245 -23.73 -4.61 14.35
CA MET A 245 -22.86 -3.44 14.48
C MET A 245 -23.61 -2.19 14.00
N GLN A 246 -23.67 -1.15 14.82
CA GLN A 246 -24.38 0.09 14.53
C GLN A 246 -23.42 1.27 14.62
N TRP A 247 -23.35 2.06 13.54
CA TRP A 247 -22.60 3.31 13.47
C TRP A 247 -23.56 4.48 13.28
N ASN A 248 -23.63 5.39 14.24
CA ASN A 248 -24.61 6.49 14.25
C ASN A 248 -23.97 7.86 13.92
N GLY A 249 -22.97 7.88 13.05
CA GLY A 249 -22.39 9.12 12.50
C GLY A 249 -21.30 9.77 13.34
N GLY A 250 -21.21 9.46 14.64
CA GLY A 250 -20.26 10.07 15.56
C GLY A 250 -20.67 11.47 16.00
#